data_AF-A0A4R4ZSG2-F1
#
_entry.id   AF-A0A4R4ZSG2-F1
#
_cell.length_a   1.000
_cell.length_b   1.000
_cell.length_c   1.000
_cell.angle_alpha   90.00
_cell.angle_beta   90.00
_cell.angle_gamma   90.00
#
_symmetry.space_group_name_H-M   'P 1'
#
loop_
_entity.id
_entity.type
_entity.pdbx_description
1 polymer ?
#
loop_
_entity_poly.entity_id
_entity_poly.type
_entity_poly.pdbx_seq_one_letter_code
_entity_poly.pdbx_strand_id
1 'polypeptide(L)'
;MSYKECRDCGLVKPATEFSKRKASPDGLALYCKECFGLRSAASYRKKQERQGKATRAYRRHSAVPEGMKYCNKCGETKSVDEFGSNRAAASGLTTYCRACHNKVIADIVRRKHGSRRNYLLKLRYGLTEEQVAEMVARQGGVCVICLREPAKHVDHSHLTGVVRGILCFKCNGALGQFHDDPRCLGDAADYLELRGSHARRMRLELGAAVFTGRPRYVEEAQWQPKPRASVSYREKHLRQKYGIDDEEARWLLSIQGGLCAICWDVPAEHVDHDHATGSVRGMACGGCNAGMGQLGDDPISLRRAADYLLGQLITEVPAPGGGTRMSFTVPDVDPATVPVDGWEPYREADGRHRQALWHVEDDHEGPTWLDRSLAQLLASYRTIAEEYASSR
;
A
#
# COMPACT_ATOMS: atom_id res chain seq x y z
N MET A 1 -1.19 30.12 59.72
CA MET A 1 -0.79 28.80 59.15
C MET A 1 -0.13 28.00 60.27
N SER A 2 -0.52 26.74 60.47
CA SER A 2 0.10 25.88 61.49
C SER A 2 1.46 25.38 60.98
N TYR A 3 2.48 25.42 61.83
CA TYR A 3 3.85 24.95 61.55
C TYR A 3 4.22 23.84 62.54
N LYS A 4 5.08 22.92 62.12
CA LYS A 4 5.56 21.80 62.93
C LYS A 4 7.03 21.53 62.66
N GLU A 5 7.78 21.21 63.71
CA GLU A 5 9.17 20.78 63.61
C GLU A 5 9.26 19.30 63.21
N CYS A 6 10.06 19.00 62.18
CA CYS A 6 10.31 17.63 61.75
C CYS A 6 11.35 16.97 62.65
N ARG A 7 11.01 15.86 63.30
CA ARG A 7 11.93 15.10 64.18
C ARG A 7 13.12 14.44 63.48
N ASP A 8 13.20 14.51 62.15
CA ASP A 8 14.29 13.91 61.37
C ASP A 8 15.31 14.96 60.93
N CYS A 9 14.85 16.03 60.28
CA CYS A 9 15.73 17.09 59.78
C CYS A 9 15.82 18.31 60.69
N GLY A 10 15.06 18.38 61.78
CA GLY A 10 15.04 19.51 62.73
C GLY A 10 14.42 20.80 62.17
N LEU A 11 13.97 20.81 60.91
CA LEU A 11 13.41 22.02 60.28
C LEU A 11 11.94 22.21 60.67
N VAL A 12 11.57 23.46 60.98
CA VAL A 12 10.18 23.90 61.12
C VAL A 12 9.57 24.08 59.73
N LYS A 13 8.56 23.27 59.40
CA LYS A 13 7.88 23.29 58.09
C LYS A 13 6.36 23.53 58.26
N PRO A 14 5.67 24.03 57.22
CA PRO A 14 4.21 24.17 57.25
C PRO A 14 3.51 22.82 57.50
N ALA A 15 2.35 22.83 58.15
CA ALA A 15 1.55 21.62 58.41
C ALA A 15 1.21 20.82 57.13
N THR A 16 1.14 21.47 55.96
CA THR A 16 0.94 20.83 54.65
C THR A 16 2.09 19.91 54.24
N GLU A 17 3.28 20.09 54.80
CA GLU A 17 4.45 19.22 54.59
C GLU A 17 4.42 17.96 55.47
N PHE A 18 3.39 17.78 56.31
CA PHE A 18 3.20 16.61 57.15
C PHE A 18 1.95 15.84 56.72
N SER A 19 2.00 14.50 56.77
CA SER A 19 0.82 13.67 56.54
C SER A 19 -0.08 13.64 57.77
N LYS A 20 -1.39 13.46 57.61
CA LYS A 20 -2.31 13.33 58.75
C LYS A 20 -2.05 12.03 59.52
N ARG A 21 -2.04 12.10 60.85
CA ARG A 21 -1.89 10.95 61.75
C ARG A 21 -2.84 11.11 62.93
N LYS A 22 -3.89 10.30 63.01
CA LYS A 22 -4.90 10.41 64.10
C LYS A 22 -4.30 10.18 65.50
N ALA A 23 -3.24 9.39 65.59
CA ALA A 23 -2.61 9.01 66.86
C ALA A 23 -1.65 10.07 67.44
N SER A 24 -1.43 11.21 66.77
CA SER A 24 -0.59 12.28 67.30
C SER A 24 -1.43 13.40 67.94
N PRO A 25 -0.96 14.05 69.02
CA PRO A 25 -1.70 15.11 69.73
C PRO A 25 -2.15 16.27 68.83
N ASP A 26 -1.38 16.57 67.80
CA ASP A 26 -1.64 17.64 66.83
C ASP A 26 -2.20 17.13 65.49
N GLY A 27 -2.54 15.84 65.40
CA GLY A 27 -3.10 15.23 64.19
C GLY A 27 -2.14 15.12 62.99
N LEU A 28 -0.85 15.47 63.15
CA LEU A 28 0.17 15.44 62.10
C LEU A 28 1.29 14.42 62.36
N ALA A 29 1.80 13.81 61.29
CA ALA A 29 2.93 12.90 61.35
C ALA A 29 4.16 13.50 62.07
N LEU A 30 4.99 12.63 62.65
CA LEU A 30 6.20 13.03 63.38
C LEU A 30 7.32 13.54 62.45
N TYR A 31 7.30 13.12 61.19
CA TYR A 31 8.29 13.44 60.17
C TYR A 31 7.62 14.16 59.01
N CYS A 32 8.32 15.10 58.38
CA CYS A 32 7.84 15.71 57.14
C CYS A 32 7.79 14.66 56.01
N LYS A 33 6.98 14.91 54.98
CA LYS A 33 6.73 14.01 53.83
C LYS A 33 8.04 13.57 53.15
N GLU A 34 9.01 14.47 53.07
CA GLU A 34 10.34 14.21 52.50
C GLU A 34 11.14 13.19 53.33
N CYS A 35 11.33 13.47 54.62
CA CYS A 35 12.01 12.59 55.56
C CYS A 35 11.33 11.22 55.67
N PHE A 36 10.01 11.21 55.74
CA PHE A 36 9.21 9.98 55.70
C PHE A 36 9.45 9.17 54.43
N GLY A 37 9.52 9.84 53.27
CA GLY A 37 9.80 9.23 51.99
C GLY A 37 11.21 8.65 51.89
N LEU A 38 12.23 9.38 52.38
CA LEU A 38 13.62 8.91 52.42
C LEU A 38 13.75 7.64 53.26
N ARG A 39 13.13 7.59 54.44
CA ARG A 39 13.12 6.40 55.30
C ARG A 39 12.39 5.23 54.65
N SER A 40 11.20 5.47 54.11
CA SER A 40 10.40 4.45 53.44
C SER A 40 11.16 3.85 52.25
N ALA A 41 11.84 4.69 51.48
CA ALA A 41 12.66 4.25 50.37
C ALA A 41 13.91 3.48 50.81
N ALA A 42 14.58 3.89 51.89
CA ALA A 42 15.71 3.14 52.45
C ALA A 42 15.29 1.73 52.88
N SER A 43 14.14 1.60 53.54
CA SER A 43 13.56 0.30 53.91
C SER A 43 13.20 -0.54 52.68
N TYR A 44 12.56 0.07 51.67
CA TYR A 44 12.23 -0.58 50.41
C TYR A 44 13.48 -1.07 49.65
N ARG A 45 14.53 -0.25 49.58
CA ARG A 45 15.79 -0.61 48.91
C ARG A 45 16.45 -1.83 49.57
N LYS A 46 16.57 -1.84 50.89
CA LYS A 46 17.06 -3.01 51.65
C LYS A 46 16.25 -4.28 51.33
N LYS A 47 14.93 -4.16 51.18
CA LYS A 47 14.07 -5.30 50.79
C LYS A 47 14.33 -5.77 49.36
N GLN A 48 14.53 -4.86 48.40
CA GLN A 48 14.81 -5.22 47.00
C GLN A 48 16.22 -5.83 46.83
N GLU A 49 17.22 -5.31 47.53
CA GLU A 49 18.58 -5.86 47.56
C GLU A 49 18.61 -7.31 48.06
N ARG A 50 17.84 -7.60 49.13
CA ARG A 50 17.65 -8.99 49.61
C ARG A 50 17.01 -9.92 48.59
N GLN A 51 16.31 -9.37 47.60
CA GLN A 51 15.70 -10.13 46.49
C GLN A 51 16.56 -10.12 45.22
N GLY A 52 17.79 -9.59 45.27
CA GLY A 52 18.68 -9.50 44.12
C GLY A 52 18.19 -8.52 43.03
N LYS A 53 17.28 -7.60 43.36
CA LYS A 53 16.69 -6.66 42.39
C LYS A 53 17.41 -5.31 42.43
N ALA A 54 17.58 -4.70 41.26
CA ALA A 54 18.14 -3.36 41.14
C ALA A 54 17.29 -2.33 41.90
N THR A 55 17.93 -1.57 42.79
CA THR A 55 17.28 -0.51 43.57
C THR A 55 17.27 0.80 42.81
N ARG A 56 16.20 1.58 42.99
CA ARG A 56 16.08 2.93 42.44
C ARG A 56 16.25 3.97 43.55
N ALA A 57 16.87 5.08 43.22
CA ALA A 57 16.94 6.23 44.11
C ALA A 57 15.53 6.74 44.44
N TYR A 58 15.34 7.19 45.68
CA TYR A 58 14.08 7.83 46.07
C TYR A 58 13.93 9.14 45.32
N ARG A 59 12.74 9.40 44.77
CA ARG A 59 12.40 10.70 44.19
C ARG A 59 11.02 11.13 44.68
N ARG A 60 10.93 12.36 45.19
CA ARG A 60 9.66 12.96 45.61
C ARG A 60 8.90 13.41 44.36
N HIS A 61 7.62 13.05 44.25
CA HIS A 61 6.79 13.46 43.09
C HIS A 61 6.67 14.98 42.94
N SER A 62 6.70 15.73 44.04
CA SER A 62 6.70 17.20 44.04
C SER A 62 8.01 17.85 43.58
N ALA A 63 9.05 17.06 43.28
CA ALA A 63 10.30 17.54 42.69
C ALA A 63 10.26 17.55 41.15
N VAL A 64 9.14 17.14 40.55
CA VAL A 64 8.91 17.26 39.10
C VAL A 64 8.20 18.59 38.84
N PRO A 65 8.78 19.49 38.02
CA PRO A 65 8.13 20.75 37.66
C PRO A 65 6.75 20.55 37.03
N GLU A 66 5.88 21.55 37.15
CA GLU A 66 4.60 21.58 36.44
C GLU A 66 4.83 21.48 34.92
N GLY A 67 3.97 20.74 34.22
CA GLY A 67 4.16 20.45 32.78
C GLY A 67 5.25 19.43 32.46
N MET A 68 5.93 18.85 33.47
CA MET A 68 6.92 17.80 33.27
C MET A 68 6.51 16.47 33.88
N LYS A 69 7.10 15.38 33.37
CA LYS A 69 6.91 14.02 33.85
C LYS A 69 8.21 13.24 33.80
N TYR A 70 8.42 12.42 34.82
CA TYR A 70 9.58 11.54 34.92
C TYR A 70 9.36 10.23 34.15
N CYS A 71 10.31 9.86 33.30
CA CYS A 71 10.34 8.58 32.62
C CYS A 71 11.09 7.54 33.45
N ASN A 72 10.40 6.49 33.90
CA ASN A 72 10.99 5.44 34.74
C ASN A 72 11.90 4.44 33.98
N LYS A 73 12.08 4.64 32.68
CA LYS A 73 12.90 3.78 31.80
C LYS A 73 14.24 4.43 31.48
N CYS A 74 14.26 5.68 31.00
CA CYS A 74 15.51 6.42 30.75
C CYS A 74 16.00 7.23 31.97
N GLY A 75 15.14 7.46 32.97
CA GLY A 75 15.54 8.20 34.17
C GLY A 75 15.54 9.73 34.02
N GLU A 76 15.04 10.25 32.90
CA GLU A 76 14.96 11.69 32.63
C GLU A 76 13.60 12.27 33.01
N THR A 77 13.60 13.54 33.42
CA THR A 77 12.39 14.36 33.53
C THR A 77 12.20 15.10 32.22
N LYS A 78 11.03 14.98 31.61
CA LYS A 78 10.72 15.40 30.25
C LYS A 78 9.40 16.16 30.20
N SER A 79 9.15 16.93 29.14
CA SER A 79 7.83 17.55 28.93
C SER A 79 6.75 16.46 28.88
N VAL A 80 5.55 16.75 29.40
CA VAL A 80 4.38 15.87 29.27
C VAL A 80 4.05 15.54 27.80
N ASP A 81 4.41 16.41 26.86
CA ASP A 81 4.20 16.21 25.41
C ASP A 81 5.03 15.04 24.85
N GLU A 82 6.16 14.74 25.49
CA GLU A 82 7.02 13.60 25.14
C GLU A 82 6.44 12.25 25.60
N PHE A 83 5.24 12.24 26.21
CA PHE A 83 4.55 11.03 26.65
C PHE A 83 3.32 10.77 25.76
N GLY A 84 2.96 9.49 25.62
CA GLY A 84 1.70 9.09 25.00
C GLY A 84 0.53 9.27 25.98
N SER A 85 -0.68 9.41 25.46
CA SER A 85 -1.92 9.41 26.26
C SER A 85 -2.27 8.00 26.73
N ASN A 86 -2.77 7.89 27.96
CA ASN A 86 -3.31 6.66 28.53
C ASN A 86 -4.44 7.00 29.50
N ARG A 87 -5.69 6.81 29.05
CA ARG A 87 -6.89 7.12 29.82
C ARG A 87 -7.06 6.27 31.08
N ALA A 88 -6.42 5.09 31.13
CA ALA A 88 -6.47 4.22 32.30
C ALA A 88 -5.51 4.65 33.43
N ALA A 89 -4.53 5.51 33.13
CA ALA A 89 -3.59 6.01 34.14
C ALA A 89 -4.17 7.24 34.85
N ALA A 90 -3.98 7.35 36.17
CA ALA A 90 -4.44 8.52 36.95
C ALA A 90 -3.89 9.86 36.43
N SER A 91 -2.69 9.85 35.81
CA SER A 91 -2.10 11.04 35.18
C SER A 91 -2.56 11.31 33.74
N GLY A 92 -3.42 10.46 33.15
CA GLY A 92 -3.80 10.52 31.73
C GLY A 92 -2.67 10.22 30.72
N LEU A 93 -1.46 9.95 31.20
CA LEU A 93 -0.22 9.78 30.43
C LEU A 93 0.44 8.41 30.69
N THR A 94 1.13 7.90 29.68
CA THR A 94 1.95 6.68 29.71
C THR A 94 3.09 6.73 30.75
N THR A 95 3.57 5.57 31.21
CA THR A 95 4.56 5.44 32.30
C THR A 95 6.00 5.80 31.91
N TYR A 96 6.33 5.73 30.63
CA TYR A 96 7.62 6.12 30.07
C TYR A 96 7.41 6.94 28.79
N CYS A 97 8.42 7.75 28.43
CA CYS A 97 8.34 8.64 27.27
C CYS A 97 8.17 7.87 25.94
N ARG A 98 7.68 8.55 24.90
CA ARG A 98 7.45 7.97 23.56
C ARG A 98 8.70 7.30 23.00
N ALA A 99 9.89 7.88 23.20
CA ALA A 99 11.15 7.27 22.76
C ALA A 99 11.42 5.92 23.44
N CYS A 100 11.19 5.83 24.76
CA CYS A 100 11.29 4.58 25.50
C CYS A 100 10.19 3.59 25.08
N HIS A 101 8.98 4.09 24.80
CA HIS A 101 7.87 3.28 24.33
C HIS A 101 8.19 2.62 22.99
N ASN A 102 8.72 3.39 22.04
CA ASN A 102 9.11 2.86 20.73
C ASN A 102 10.16 1.75 20.84
N LYS A 103 11.14 1.90 21.74
CA LYS A 103 12.14 0.84 22.02
C LYS A 103 11.49 -0.42 22.60
N VAL A 104 10.60 -0.25 23.59
CA VAL A 104 9.89 -1.39 24.20
C VAL A 104 9.01 -2.11 23.19
N ILE A 105 8.27 -1.38 22.36
CA ILE A 105 7.45 -1.98 21.29
C ILE A 105 8.33 -2.71 20.28
N ALA A 106 9.46 -2.12 19.86
CA ALA A 106 10.40 -2.79 18.96
C ALA A 106 10.97 -4.09 19.55
N ASP A 107 11.30 -4.10 20.84
CA ASP A 107 11.76 -5.31 21.55
C ASP A 107 10.67 -6.37 21.65
N ILE A 108 9.42 -5.97 21.94
CA ILE A 108 8.27 -6.90 21.98
C ILE A 108 8.04 -7.51 20.60
N VAL A 109 8.06 -6.69 19.55
CA VAL A 109 7.90 -7.14 18.16
C VAL A 109 9.02 -8.12 17.80
N ARG A 110 10.28 -7.79 18.12
CA ARG A 110 11.42 -8.68 17.87
C ARG A 110 11.29 -10.01 18.62
N ARG A 111 10.89 -10.00 19.89
CA ARG A 111 10.77 -11.22 20.70
C ARG A 111 9.60 -12.11 20.29
N LYS A 112 8.44 -11.51 19.97
CA LYS A 112 7.22 -12.27 19.66
C LYS A 112 7.09 -12.65 18.19
N HIS A 113 7.60 -11.81 17.30
CA HIS A 113 7.40 -11.96 15.85
C HIS A 113 8.74 -12.08 15.10
N GLY A 114 9.89 -12.03 15.77
CA GLY A 114 11.22 -12.08 15.16
C GLY A 114 11.62 -10.74 14.51
N SER A 115 10.78 -10.25 13.60
CA SER A 115 11.03 -9.09 12.76
C SER A 115 9.81 -8.16 12.69
N ARG A 116 10.06 -6.87 12.41
CA ARG A 116 8.97 -5.90 12.14
C ARG A 116 8.19 -6.26 10.88
N ARG A 117 8.86 -6.80 9.86
CA ARG A 117 8.22 -7.24 8.61
C ARG A 117 7.26 -8.40 8.90
N ASN A 118 7.71 -9.44 9.61
CA ASN A 118 6.87 -10.57 10.01
C ASN A 118 5.65 -10.13 10.83
N TYR A 119 5.82 -9.20 11.76
CA TYR A 119 4.69 -8.62 12.51
C TYR A 119 3.66 -7.95 11.58
N LEU A 120 4.12 -7.12 10.64
CA LEU A 120 3.24 -6.41 9.70
C LEU A 120 2.58 -7.35 8.68
N LEU A 121 3.25 -8.43 8.27
CA LEU A 121 2.68 -9.45 7.39
C LEU A 121 1.57 -10.21 8.12
N LYS A 122 1.81 -10.65 9.36
CA LYS A 122 0.80 -11.32 10.19
C LYS A 122 -0.40 -10.41 10.45
N LEU A 123 -0.16 -9.13 10.74
CA LEU A 123 -1.22 -8.17 11.04
C LEU A 123 -2.11 -7.87 9.82
N ARG A 124 -1.51 -7.74 8.62
CA ARG A 124 -2.24 -7.29 7.41
C ARG A 124 -2.78 -8.43 6.56
N TYR A 125 -2.05 -9.54 6.49
CA TYR A 125 -2.32 -10.63 5.55
C TYR A 125 -2.48 -11.99 6.24
N GLY A 126 -2.24 -12.07 7.55
CA GLY A 126 -2.22 -13.35 8.27
C GLY A 126 -1.06 -14.26 7.86
N LEU A 127 -0.04 -13.73 7.18
CA LEU A 127 1.10 -14.50 6.67
C LEU A 127 2.39 -14.27 7.47
N THR A 128 3.26 -15.27 7.52
CA THR A 128 4.63 -15.14 8.01
C THR A 128 5.61 -14.80 6.88
N GLU A 129 6.83 -14.38 7.23
CA GLU A 129 7.90 -14.19 6.24
C GLU A 129 8.25 -15.49 5.51
N GLU A 130 8.22 -16.62 6.21
CA GLU A 130 8.49 -17.95 5.67
C GLU A 130 7.41 -18.36 4.66
N GLN A 131 6.13 -18.14 4.99
CA GLN A 131 5.02 -18.39 4.06
C GLN A 131 5.12 -17.52 2.79
N VAL A 132 5.49 -16.24 2.94
CA VAL A 132 5.72 -15.38 1.77
C VAL A 132 6.90 -15.88 0.94
N ALA A 133 7.98 -16.34 1.56
CA ALA A 133 9.13 -16.91 0.85
C ALA A 133 8.75 -18.19 0.08
N GLU A 134 7.91 -19.04 0.66
CA GLU A 134 7.35 -20.22 0.01
C GLU A 134 6.49 -19.85 -1.20
N MET A 135 5.59 -18.86 -1.06
CA MET A 135 4.79 -18.36 -2.19
C MET A 135 5.66 -17.83 -3.33
N VAL A 136 6.72 -17.07 -3.00
CA VAL A 136 7.69 -16.57 -4.00
C VAL A 136 8.40 -17.74 -4.70
N ALA A 137 8.83 -18.76 -3.94
CA ALA A 137 9.49 -19.93 -4.50
C ALA A 137 8.55 -20.72 -5.42
N ARG A 138 7.28 -20.91 -5.04
CA ARG A 138 6.26 -21.58 -5.88
C ARG A 138 6.00 -20.85 -7.20
N GLN A 139 6.18 -19.54 -7.25
CA GLN A 139 6.10 -18.74 -8.47
C GLN A 139 7.39 -18.74 -9.31
N GLY A 140 8.45 -19.46 -8.91
CA GLY A 140 9.76 -19.36 -9.55
C GLY A 140 10.44 -18.00 -9.34
N GLY A 141 10.04 -17.25 -8.32
CA GLY A 141 10.60 -15.93 -7.99
C GLY A 141 10.12 -14.77 -8.87
N VAL A 142 9.30 -15.02 -9.90
CA VAL A 142 8.85 -14.02 -10.87
C VAL A 142 7.43 -13.53 -10.56
N CYS A 143 7.14 -12.28 -10.91
CA CYS A 143 5.78 -11.76 -10.92
C CYS A 143 4.96 -12.47 -12.00
N VAL A 144 3.92 -13.18 -11.56
CA VAL A 144 3.02 -13.94 -12.45
C VAL A 144 2.29 -13.05 -13.47
N ILE A 145 2.09 -11.76 -13.24
CA ILE A 145 1.44 -10.90 -14.26
C ILE A 145 2.39 -10.57 -15.39
N CYS A 146 3.52 -9.92 -15.11
CA CYS A 146 4.39 -9.41 -16.18
C CYS A 146 5.46 -10.39 -16.66
N LEU A 147 5.80 -11.41 -15.86
CA LEU A 147 6.89 -12.36 -16.10
C LEU A 147 8.27 -11.73 -16.36
N ARG A 148 8.48 -10.48 -15.93
CA ARG A 148 9.71 -9.70 -16.18
C ARG A 148 10.44 -9.25 -14.91
N GLU A 149 9.71 -9.16 -13.80
CA GLU A 149 10.20 -8.54 -12.56
C GLU A 149 10.03 -9.51 -11.38
N PRO A 150 10.89 -9.43 -10.35
CA PRO A 150 10.78 -10.29 -9.19
C PRO A 150 9.50 -10.05 -8.39
N ALA A 151 8.91 -11.13 -7.89
CA ALA A 151 7.76 -11.10 -7.00
C ALA A 151 8.18 -10.64 -5.59
N LYS A 152 7.62 -9.51 -5.12
CA LYS A 152 8.04 -8.85 -3.86
C LYS A 152 6.88 -8.40 -2.96
N HIS A 153 5.69 -8.19 -3.50
CA HIS A 153 4.55 -7.58 -2.81
C HIS A 153 3.41 -8.58 -2.68
N VAL A 154 2.88 -8.73 -1.48
CA VAL A 154 1.68 -9.55 -1.23
C VAL A 154 0.48 -8.83 -1.81
N ASP A 155 -0.12 -9.43 -2.82
CA ASP A 155 -1.36 -8.96 -3.41
C ASP A 155 -2.56 -9.68 -2.79
N HIS A 156 -3.64 -8.94 -2.57
CA HIS A 156 -4.84 -9.44 -1.93
C HIS A 156 -6.08 -8.73 -2.49
N SER A 157 -7.21 -9.42 -2.45
CA SER A 157 -8.50 -8.82 -2.77
C SER A 157 -8.87 -7.80 -1.71
N HIS A 158 -9.11 -6.55 -2.12
CA HIS A 158 -9.61 -5.51 -1.22
C HIS A 158 -11.06 -5.74 -0.77
N LEU A 159 -11.80 -6.61 -1.46
CA LEU A 159 -13.16 -6.98 -1.09
C LEU A 159 -13.19 -8.05 0.01
N THR A 160 -12.35 -9.08 -0.08
CA THR A 160 -12.40 -10.26 0.80
C THR A 160 -11.22 -10.38 1.76
N GLY A 161 -10.13 -9.64 1.52
CA GLY A 161 -8.86 -9.79 2.24
C GLY A 161 -8.04 -11.02 1.84
N VAL A 162 -8.54 -11.83 0.89
CA VAL A 162 -7.88 -13.05 0.42
C VAL A 162 -6.59 -12.72 -0.33
N VAL A 163 -5.49 -13.36 0.05
CA VAL A 163 -4.21 -13.26 -0.65
C VAL A 163 -4.29 -14.07 -1.95
N ARG A 164 -3.98 -13.43 -3.08
CA ARG A 164 -4.02 -14.05 -4.41
C ARG A 164 -2.63 -14.53 -4.88
N GLY A 165 -1.58 -13.79 -4.53
CA GLY A 165 -0.23 -14.10 -4.98
C GLY A 165 0.78 -13.02 -4.58
N ILE A 166 2.01 -13.18 -5.07
CA ILE A 166 3.09 -12.21 -4.86
C ILE A 166 3.42 -11.52 -6.19
N LEU A 167 3.27 -10.21 -6.26
CA LEU A 167 3.46 -9.42 -7.48
C LEU A 167 4.70 -8.52 -7.39
N CYS A 168 5.12 -7.98 -8.53
CA CYS A 168 6.05 -6.85 -8.53
C CYS A 168 5.31 -5.56 -8.10
N PHE A 169 6.07 -4.54 -7.70
CA PHE A 169 5.49 -3.27 -7.23
C PHE A 169 4.59 -2.61 -8.29
N LYS A 170 5.02 -2.62 -9.55
CA LYS A 170 4.32 -1.95 -10.65
C LYS A 170 2.99 -2.63 -10.97
N CYS A 171 2.98 -3.95 -11.16
CA CYS A 171 1.75 -4.70 -11.42
C CYS A 171 0.76 -4.58 -10.25
N ASN A 172 1.22 -4.70 -9.01
CA ASN A 172 0.35 -4.52 -7.84
C ASN A 172 -0.25 -3.10 -7.79
N GLY A 173 0.54 -2.07 -8.10
CA GLY A 173 0.06 -0.69 -8.19
C GLY A 173 -0.97 -0.52 -9.30
N ALA A 174 -0.74 -1.14 -10.46
CA ALA A 174 -1.59 -1.02 -11.63
C ALA A 174 -2.98 -1.61 -11.40
N LEU A 175 -3.08 -2.77 -10.73
CA LEU A 175 -4.37 -3.33 -10.32
C LEU A 175 -5.21 -2.29 -9.56
N GLY A 176 -4.59 -1.58 -8.62
CA GLY A 176 -5.23 -0.49 -7.88
C GLY A 176 -5.61 0.72 -8.76
N GLN A 177 -4.81 1.08 -9.77
CA GLN A 177 -5.15 2.15 -10.72
C GLN A 177 -6.36 1.82 -11.60
N PHE A 178 -6.54 0.53 -11.90
CA PHE A 178 -7.71 0.00 -12.59
C PHE A 178 -8.85 -0.39 -11.63
N HIS A 179 -8.76 -0.01 -10.36
CA HIS A 179 -9.77 -0.30 -9.32
C HIS A 179 -10.10 -1.79 -9.17
N ASP A 180 -9.13 -2.66 -9.43
CA ASP A 180 -9.32 -4.10 -9.47
C ASP A 180 -10.47 -4.53 -10.43
N ASP A 181 -10.74 -3.75 -11.50
CA ASP A 181 -11.73 -4.08 -12.53
C ASP A 181 -11.08 -4.84 -13.71
N PRO A 182 -11.34 -6.15 -13.84
CA PRO A 182 -10.78 -6.97 -14.91
C PRO A 182 -11.27 -6.56 -16.30
N ARG A 183 -12.45 -5.93 -16.43
CA ARG A 183 -12.96 -5.42 -17.71
C ARG A 183 -12.14 -4.24 -18.17
N CYS A 184 -11.91 -3.28 -17.28
CA CYS A 184 -11.15 -2.07 -17.57
C CYS A 184 -9.70 -2.39 -17.98
N LEU A 185 -9.09 -3.43 -17.38
CA LEU A 185 -7.79 -3.95 -17.82
C LEU A 185 -7.81 -4.53 -19.23
N GLY A 186 -8.87 -5.27 -19.57
CA GLY A 186 -9.09 -5.80 -20.90
C GLY A 186 -9.35 -4.73 -21.96
N ASP A 187 -10.21 -3.76 -21.66
CA ASP A 187 -10.49 -2.60 -22.51
C ASP A 187 -9.22 -1.78 -22.75
N ALA A 188 -8.36 -1.65 -21.74
CA ALA A 188 -7.05 -1.04 -21.90
C ALA A 188 -6.15 -1.84 -22.85
N ALA A 189 -6.18 -3.17 -22.82
CA ALA A 189 -5.42 -4.00 -23.76
C ALA A 189 -5.91 -3.79 -25.20
N ASP A 190 -7.22 -3.78 -25.41
CA ASP A 190 -7.82 -3.53 -26.73
C ASP A 190 -7.57 -2.10 -27.21
N TYR A 191 -7.60 -1.13 -26.30
CA TYR A 191 -7.26 0.26 -26.57
C TYR A 191 -5.83 0.41 -27.10
N LEU A 192 -4.85 -0.25 -26.47
CA LEU A 192 -3.45 -0.24 -26.92
C LEU A 192 -3.29 -0.91 -28.30
N GLU A 193 -4.08 -1.93 -28.59
CA GLU A 193 -4.06 -2.65 -29.87
C GLU A 193 -4.92 -2.00 -30.95
N LEU A 194 -5.56 -0.85 -30.67
CA LEU A 194 -6.45 -0.16 -31.59
C LEU A 194 -7.65 -1.04 -32.02
N ARG A 195 -8.17 -1.80 -31.06
CA ARG A 195 -9.35 -2.67 -31.17
C ARG A 195 -10.47 -2.17 -30.25
N GLY A 196 -11.61 -2.85 -30.31
CA GLY A 196 -12.76 -2.56 -29.45
C GLY A 196 -13.54 -1.30 -29.82
N SER A 197 -14.39 -0.89 -28.88
CA SER A 197 -15.41 0.15 -29.05
C SER A 197 -14.82 1.52 -29.34
N HIS A 198 -13.75 1.90 -28.62
CA HIS A 198 -13.06 3.17 -28.80
C HIS A 198 -12.44 3.26 -30.21
N ALA A 199 -11.70 2.24 -30.64
CA ALA A 199 -11.10 2.24 -31.98
C ALA A 199 -12.16 2.25 -33.08
N ARG A 200 -13.30 1.56 -32.89
CA ARG A 200 -14.45 1.63 -33.81
C ARG A 200 -15.02 3.04 -33.89
N ARG A 201 -15.22 3.71 -32.75
CA ARG A 201 -15.68 5.11 -32.71
C ARG A 201 -14.71 6.04 -33.44
N MET A 202 -13.41 5.91 -33.14
CA MET A 202 -12.37 6.70 -33.83
C MET A 202 -12.44 6.49 -35.35
N ARG A 203 -12.61 5.26 -35.83
CA ARG A 203 -12.78 4.99 -37.28
C ARG A 203 -14.03 5.62 -37.87
N LEU A 204 -15.14 5.64 -37.14
CA LEU A 204 -16.39 6.26 -37.61
C LEU A 204 -16.29 7.78 -37.69
N GLU A 205 -15.66 8.41 -36.70
CA GLU A 205 -15.57 9.87 -36.58
C GLU A 205 -14.39 10.46 -37.39
N LEU A 206 -13.27 9.73 -37.47
CA LEU A 206 -12.02 10.22 -38.06
C LEU A 206 -11.59 9.47 -39.33
N GLY A 207 -12.22 8.34 -39.66
CA GLY A 207 -11.76 7.43 -40.71
C GLY A 207 -10.53 6.59 -40.32
N ALA A 208 -9.99 6.75 -39.10
CA ALA A 208 -8.80 6.05 -38.61
C ALA A 208 -8.94 5.72 -37.11
N ALA A 209 -8.23 4.69 -36.63
CA ALA A 209 -8.29 4.29 -35.22
C ALA A 209 -7.44 5.16 -34.28
N VAL A 210 -6.58 6.02 -34.84
CA VAL A 210 -5.71 6.94 -34.12
C VAL A 210 -5.78 8.32 -34.76
N PHE A 211 -5.48 9.32 -33.97
CA PHE A 211 -5.27 10.67 -34.44
C PHE A 211 -3.80 10.83 -34.85
N THR A 212 -3.55 10.91 -36.16
CA THR A 212 -2.29 11.42 -36.69
C THR A 212 -2.45 12.91 -36.87
N GLY A 213 -1.81 13.72 -36.03
CA GLY A 213 -1.76 15.17 -36.23
C GLY A 213 -1.11 15.55 -37.56
N ARG A 214 -1.03 16.85 -37.85
CA ARG A 214 -0.24 17.35 -39.00
C ARG A 214 1.16 16.72 -38.98
N PRO A 215 1.78 16.43 -40.14
CA PRO A 215 3.14 15.89 -40.20
C PRO A 215 4.08 16.66 -39.25
N ARG A 216 4.93 15.93 -38.51
CA ARG A 216 5.81 16.51 -37.47
C ARG A 216 6.75 17.61 -37.97
N TYR A 217 6.84 17.82 -39.28
CA TYR A 217 7.36 19.02 -39.91
C TYR A 217 6.47 19.36 -41.09
N VAL A 218 5.81 20.52 -41.05
CA VAL A 218 5.51 21.23 -42.31
C VAL A 218 6.86 21.73 -42.78
N GLU A 219 7.27 21.43 -44.02
CA GLU A 219 8.42 22.11 -44.63
C GLU A 219 8.30 23.62 -44.36
N GLU A 220 9.42 24.25 -43.96
CA GLU A 220 9.52 25.67 -43.59
C GLU A 220 8.81 26.63 -44.58
N ALA A 221 8.57 26.18 -45.81
CA ALA A 221 7.97 26.90 -46.92
C ALA A 221 6.49 27.33 -46.75
N GLN A 222 5.74 26.79 -45.78
CA GLN A 222 4.30 27.13 -45.61
C GLN A 222 3.94 27.82 -44.28
N TRP A 223 4.92 28.17 -43.44
CA TRP A 223 4.64 28.92 -42.22
C TRP A 223 4.50 30.42 -42.52
N GLN A 224 3.25 30.89 -42.71
CA GLN A 224 2.98 32.33 -42.63
C GLN A 224 2.95 32.77 -41.16
N PRO A 225 3.74 33.78 -40.76
CA PRO A 225 3.69 34.30 -39.39
C PRO A 225 2.36 35.01 -39.16
N LYS A 226 1.43 34.36 -38.44
CA LYS A 226 0.34 35.09 -37.78
C LYS A 226 0.89 35.84 -36.55
N PRO A 227 0.35 37.01 -36.19
CA PRO A 227 0.86 37.82 -35.08
C PRO A 227 0.83 37.03 -33.77
N ARG A 228 1.94 37.06 -33.02
CA ARG A 228 2.15 36.24 -31.82
C ARG A 228 1.27 36.72 -30.66
N ALA A 229 0.09 36.14 -30.49
CA ALA A 229 -0.47 35.94 -29.15
C ALA A 229 0.47 35.03 -28.35
N SER A 230 0.65 35.27 -27.05
CA SER A 230 1.49 34.42 -26.20
C SER A 230 0.89 33.02 -26.11
N VAL A 231 1.34 32.10 -26.96
CA VAL A 231 0.93 30.68 -26.94
C VAL A 231 1.14 30.14 -25.53
N SER A 232 0.06 29.59 -24.94
CA SER A 232 0.09 29.08 -23.57
C SER A 232 1.14 27.95 -23.43
N TYR A 233 1.68 27.76 -22.23
CA TYR A 233 2.63 26.67 -21.96
C TYR A 233 2.04 25.30 -22.34
N ARG A 234 0.73 25.12 -22.09
CA ARG A 234 -0.02 23.91 -22.47
C ARG A 234 0.01 23.68 -23.98
N GLU A 235 -0.27 24.69 -24.79
CA GLU A 235 -0.29 24.53 -26.24
C GLU A 235 1.11 24.22 -26.80
N LYS A 236 2.16 24.84 -26.26
CA LYS A 236 3.55 24.47 -26.63
C LYS A 236 3.85 23.01 -26.30
N HIS A 237 3.43 22.55 -25.11
CA HIS A 237 3.63 21.17 -24.67
C HIS A 237 2.90 20.18 -25.57
N LEU A 238 1.64 20.46 -25.94
CA LEU A 238 0.84 19.58 -26.79
C LEU A 238 1.48 19.41 -28.18
N ARG A 239 1.88 20.53 -28.80
CA ARG A 239 2.52 20.51 -30.12
C ARG A 239 3.85 19.76 -30.10
N GLN A 240 4.69 19.98 -29.10
CA GLN A 240 6.01 19.36 -29.01
C GLN A 240 5.94 17.86 -28.70
N LYS A 241 5.02 17.45 -27.83
CA LYS A 241 4.97 16.07 -27.33
C LYS A 241 4.06 15.16 -28.16
N TYR A 242 2.90 15.66 -28.57
CA TYR A 242 1.85 14.85 -29.20
C TYR A 242 1.59 15.23 -30.66
N GLY A 243 2.16 16.34 -31.15
CA GLY A 243 1.93 16.79 -32.53
C GLY A 243 0.51 17.29 -32.79
N ILE A 244 -0.23 17.61 -31.73
CA ILE A 244 -1.58 18.18 -31.79
C ILE A 244 -1.63 19.53 -31.07
N ASP A 245 -2.61 20.35 -31.37
CA ASP A 245 -2.89 21.57 -30.63
C ASP A 245 -4.08 21.46 -29.66
N ASP A 246 -4.35 22.55 -28.94
CA ASP A 246 -5.37 22.54 -27.89
C ASP A 246 -6.80 22.43 -28.46
N GLU A 247 -7.02 22.88 -29.71
CA GLU A 247 -8.31 22.71 -30.38
C GLU A 247 -8.51 21.25 -30.80
N GLU A 248 -7.47 20.63 -31.37
CA GLU A 248 -7.48 19.20 -31.72
C GLU A 248 -7.67 18.32 -30.48
N ALA A 249 -7.00 18.63 -29.36
CA ALA A 249 -7.20 17.90 -28.10
C ALA A 249 -8.62 18.07 -27.53
N ARG A 250 -9.20 19.27 -27.61
CA ARG A 250 -10.60 19.53 -27.20
C ARG A 250 -11.59 18.80 -28.10
N TRP A 251 -11.33 18.73 -29.40
CA TRP A 251 -12.15 17.97 -30.33
C TRP A 251 -12.09 16.46 -30.06
N LEU A 252 -10.90 15.91 -29.83
CA LEU A 252 -10.72 14.51 -29.46
C LEU A 252 -11.48 14.16 -28.16
N LEU A 253 -11.44 15.07 -27.18
CA LEU A 253 -12.22 14.93 -25.95
C LEU A 253 -13.73 14.97 -26.21
N SER A 254 -14.19 15.78 -27.16
CA SER A 254 -15.62 15.86 -27.52
C SER A 254 -16.14 14.60 -28.21
N ILE A 255 -15.33 13.92 -29.03
CA ILE A 255 -15.64 12.61 -29.61
C ILE A 255 -15.87 11.56 -28.52
N GLN A 256 -15.14 11.68 -27.40
CA GLN A 256 -15.28 10.82 -26.23
C GLN A 256 -16.36 11.30 -25.24
N GLY A 257 -17.11 12.35 -25.57
CA GLY A 257 -18.13 12.90 -24.68
C GLY A 257 -17.56 13.45 -23.36
N GLY A 258 -16.28 13.81 -23.31
CA GLY A 258 -15.60 14.27 -22.10
C GLY A 258 -15.01 13.18 -21.21
N LEU A 259 -15.19 11.91 -21.56
CA LEU A 259 -14.86 10.76 -20.71
C LEU A 259 -13.57 10.05 -21.14
N CYS A 260 -13.02 9.24 -20.24
CA CYS A 260 -11.89 8.36 -20.51
C CYS A 260 -12.19 7.37 -21.65
N ALA A 261 -11.27 7.25 -22.61
CA ALA A 261 -11.37 6.32 -23.74
C ALA A 261 -11.37 4.83 -23.34
N ILE A 262 -10.94 4.53 -22.12
CA ILE A 262 -10.77 3.17 -21.62
C ILE A 262 -11.93 2.81 -20.68
N CYS A 263 -12.02 3.47 -19.53
CA CYS A 263 -13.03 3.12 -18.53
C CYS A 263 -14.40 3.76 -18.78
N TRP A 264 -14.48 4.85 -19.55
CA TRP A 264 -15.73 5.60 -19.77
C TRP A 264 -16.47 6.13 -18.53
N ASP A 265 -15.89 5.97 -17.33
CA ASP A 265 -16.57 6.30 -16.06
C ASP A 265 -16.21 7.69 -15.50
N VAL A 266 -15.04 8.21 -15.87
CA VAL A 266 -14.49 9.45 -15.30
C VAL A 266 -13.97 10.39 -16.39
N PRO A 267 -13.90 11.71 -16.12
CA PRO A 267 -13.37 12.68 -17.06
C PRO A 267 -11.96 12.33 -17.54
N ALA A 268 -11.72 12.50 -18.84
CA ALA A 268 -10.37 12.36 -19.38
C ALA A 268 -9.57 13.66 -19.18
N GLU A 269 -8.31 13.50 -18.82
CA GLU A 269 -7.43 14.62 -18.45
C GLU A 269 -6.10 14.60 -19.21
N HIS A 270 -5.73 13.44 -19.77
CA HIS A 270 -4.44 13.18 -20.37
C HIS A 270 -4.59 12.80 -21.83
N VAL A 271 -3.76 13.37 -22.70
CA VAL A 271 -3.59 12.88 -24.07
C VAL A 271 -2.75 11.62 -24.00
N ASP A 272 -3.34 10.50 -24.38
CA ASP A 272 -2.65 9.22 -24.48
C ASP A 272 -2.14 9.01 -25.91
N HIS A 273 -0.93 8.47 -26.00
CA HIS A 273 -0.21 8.29 -27.25
C HIS A 273 0.65 7.05 -27.19
N ASP A 274 0.87 6.44 -28.35
CA ASP A 274 1.83 5.37 -28.50
C ASP A 274 3.26 5.94 -28.45
N HIS A 275 4.11 5.38 -27.59
CA HIS A 275 5.47 5.89 -27.39
C HIS A 275 6.43 5.55 -28.54
N ALA A 276 6.11 4.56 -29.39
CA ALA A 276 6.95 4.15 -30.51
C ALA A 276 6.68 5.01 -31.76
N THR A 277 5.41 5.18 -32.11
CA THR A 277 4.93 5.89 -33.29
C THR A 277 4.62 7.35 -33.01
N GLY A 278 4.28 7.68 -31.76
CA GLY A 278 3.81 8.99 -31.37
C GLY A 278 2.38 9.31 -31.80
N SER A 279 1.64 8.33 -32.30
CA SER A 279 0.22 8.48 -32.67
C SER A 279 -0.63 8.65 -31.44
N VAL A 280 -1.54 9.63 -31.47
CA VAL A 280 -2.47 9.88 -30.36
C VAL A 280 -3.61 8.88 -30.46
N ARG A 281 -3.80 8.07 -29.41
CA ARG A 281 -4.82 7.02 -29.38
C ARG A 281 -6.15 7.56 -28.86
N GLY A 282 -6.12 8.52 -27.94
CA GLY A 282 -7.31 9.10 -27.32
C GLY A 282 -6.99 9.97 -26.11
N MET A 283 -8.03 10.33 -25.35
CA MET A 283 -7.92 10.98 -24.05
C MET A 283 -8.18 9.95 -22.94
N ALA A 284 -7.28 9.86 -21.95
CA ALA A 284 -7.40 8.95 -20.82
C ALA A 284 -7.51 9.71 -19.49
N CYS A 285 -8.12 9.08 -18.49
CA CYS A 285 -8.06 9.56 -17.11
C CYS A 285 -6.67 9.26 -16.49
N GLY A 286 -6.34 9.94 -15.38
CA GLY A 286 -5.06 9.74 -14.71
C GLY A 286 -4.82 8.30 -14.26
N GLY A 287 -5.86 7.61 -13.78
CA GLY A 287 -5.80 6.22 -13.33
C GLY A 287 -5.46 5.25 -14.46
N CYS A 288 -6.27 5.22 -15.53
CA CYS A 288 -6.02 4.34 -16.67
C CYS A 288 -4.66 4.62 -17.35
N ASN A 289 -4.31 5.90 -17.54
CA ASN A 289 -3.02 6.29 -18.13
C ASN A 289 -1.83 5.82 -17.27
N ALA A 290 -1.89 6.05 -15.95
CA ALA A 290 -0.84 5.58 -15.04
C ALA A 290 -0.79 4.05 -14.93
N GLY A 291 -1.95 3.40 -14.93
CA GLY A 291 -2.08 1.94 -14.87
C GLY A 291 -1.47 1.25 -16.09
N MET A 292 -1.77 1.73 -17.31
CA MET A 292 -1.13 1.23 -18.54
C MET A 292 0.39 1.38 -18.47
N GLY A 293 0.88 2.56 -18.09
CA GLY A 293 2.32 2.79 -17.93
C GLY A 293 2.97 1.89 -16.87
N GLN A 294 2.28 1.59 -15.76
CA GLN A 294 2.77 0.65 -14.74
C GLN A 294 2.82 -0.81 -15.24
N LEU A 295 1.92 -1.20 -16.14
CA LEU A 295 1.98 -2.49 -16.84
C LEU A 295 2.91 -2.46 -18.06
N GLY A 296 3.53 -1.31 -18.34
CA GLY A 296 4.53 -1.13 -19.39
C GLY A 296 3.92 -0.97 -20.77
N ASP A 297 2.72 -0.38 -20.86
CA ASP A 297 1.97 -0.15 -22.11
C ASP A 297 1.87 -1.43 -22.96
N ASP A 298 1.63 -2.55 -22.27
CA ASP A 298 1.75 -3.89 -22.82
C ASP A 298 0.41 -4.66 -22.71
N PRO A 299 -0.25 -4.95 -23.85
CA PRO A 299 -1.51 -5.67 -23.88
C PRO A 299 -1.44 -7.06 -23.22
N ILE A 300 -0.27 -7.73 -23.24
CA ILE A 300 -0.10 -9.05 -22.61
C ILE A 300 -0.21 -8.93 -21.08
N SER A 301 0.51 -7.99 -20.47
CA SER A 301 0.44 -7.75 -19.02
C SER A 301 -0.95 -7.32 -18.57
N LEU A 302 -1.67 -6.55 -19.39
CA LEU A 302 -3.04 -6.13 -19.13
C LEU A 302 -4.02 -7.31 -19.13
N ARG A 303 -3.99 -8.17 -20.16
CA ARG A 303 -4.85 -9.37 -20.19
C ARG A 303 -4.50 -10.36 -19.09
N ARG A 304 -3.20 -10.58 -18.81
CA ARG A 304 -2.76 -11.40 -17.67
C ARG A 304 -3.23 -10.82 -16.34
N ALA A 305 -3.22 -9.50 -16.17
CA ALA A 305 -3.74 -8.84 -14.97
C ALA A 305 -5.26 -9.02 -14.82
N ALA A 306 -6.01 -8.95 -15.92
CA ALA A 306 -7.45 -9.24 -15.92
C ALA A 306 -7.71 -10.69 -15.47
N ASP A 307 -7.05 -11.67 -16.11
CA ASP A 307 -7.20 -13.08 -15.77
C ASP A 307 -6.71 -13.41 -14.35
N TYR A 308 -5.73 -12.65 -13.84
CA TYR A 308 -5.28 -12.75 -12.46
C TYR A 308 -6.36 -12.35 -11.47
N LEU A 309 -7.05 -11.23 -11.72
CA LEU A 309 -8.17 -10.79 -10.88
C LEU A 309 -9.36 -11.76 -10.94
N LEU A 310 -9.56 -12.41 -12.09
CA LEU A 310 -10.58 -13.46 -12.26
C LEU A 310 -10.22 -14.81 -11.63
N GLY A 311 -8.99 -14.98 -11.13
CA GLY A 311 -8.52 -16.27 -10.65
C GLY A 311 -8.34 -17.32 -11.75
N GLN A 312 -8.19 -16.89 -13.01
CA GLN A 312 -8.00 -17.73 -14.18
C GLN A 312 -6.54 -17.79 -14.64
N LEU A 313 -5.70 -16.84 -14.19
CA LEU A 313 -4.28 -16.83 -14.55
C LEU A 313 -3.51 -17.98 -13.91
N ILE A 314 -3.78 -18.25 -12.63
CA ILE A 314 -3.02 -19.21 -11.82
C ILE A 314 -3.85 -20.46 -11.62
N THR A 315 -3.28 -21.62 -11.93
CA THR A 315 -3.91 -22.94 -11.76
C THR A 315 -2.93 -23.93 -11.13
N GLU A 316 -3.46 -24.99 -10.53
CA GLU A 316 -2.66 -26.11 -10.03
C GLU A 316 -2.68 -27.26 -11.05
N VAL A 317 -1.50 -27.78 -11.40
CA VAL A 317 -1.34 -28.90 -12.33
C VAL A 317 -0.52 -30.03 -11.68
N PRO A 318 -0.66 -31.30 -12.10
CA PRO A 318 0.12 -32.41 -11.56
C PRO A 318 1.63 -32.19 -11.73
N ALA A 319 2.40 -32.42 -10.67
CA ALA A 319 3.86 -32.35 -10.71
C ALA A 319 4.47 -33.72 -11.11
N PRO A 320 5.58 -33.76 -11.88
CA PRO A 320 6.22 -35.01 -12.31
C PRO A 320 6.64 -35.97 -11.18
N GLY A 321 6.87 -35.45 -9.97
CA GLY A 321 7.25 -36.21 -8.77
C GLY A 321 6.08 -36.56 -7.83
N GLY A 322 4.83 -36.35 -8.26
CA GLY A 322 3.65 -36.43 -7.39
C GLY A 322 3.31 -35.09 -6.72
N GLY A 323 2.04 -34.92 -6.35
CA GLY A 323 1.51 -33.63 -5.86
C GLY A 323 1.13 -32.66 -6.98
N THR A 324 0.99 -31.37 -6.64
CA THR A 324 0.66 -30.30 -7.61
C THR A 324 1.75 -29.22 -7.64
N ARG A 325 1.83 -28.52 -8.77
CA ARG A 325 2.61 -27.30 -8.93
C ARG A 325 1.77 -26.20 -9.56
N MET A 326 2.24 -24.97 -9.41
CA MET A 326 1.61 -23.82 -10.02
C MET A 326 1.86 -23.80 -11.54
N SER A 327 0.82 -23.44 -12.30
CA SER A 327 0.86 -23.13 -13.72
C SER A 327 0.22 -21.76 -13.96
N PHE A 328 0.88 -20.91 -14.75
CA PHE A 328 0.38 -19.56 -15.05
C PHE A 328 0.72 -19.08 -16.46
N THR A 329 1.05 -19.99 -17.37
CA THR A 329 1.29 -19.70 -18.80
C THR A 329 0.59 -20.73 -19.68
N VAL A 330 0.27 -20.34 -20.91
CA VAL A 330 -0.18 -21.25 -21.97
C VAL A 330 0.77 -21.12 -23.17
N PRO A 331 1.54 -22.15 -23.56
CA PRO A 331 1.59 -23.47 -22.95
C PRO A 331 2.14 -23.44 -21.51
N ASP A 332 1.75 -24.45 -20.75
CA ASP A 332 2.21 -24.65 -19.38
C ASP A 332 3.72 -24.93 -19.34
N VAL A 333 4.41 -24.33 -18.37
CA VAL A 333 5.82 -24.57 -18.05
C VAL A 333 5.99 -24.64 -16.55
N ASP A 334 6.87 -25.52 -16.07
CA ASP A 334 7.21 -25.59 -14.65
C ASP A 334 8.06 -24.36 -14.26
N PRO A 335 7.57 -23.48 -13.36
CA PRO A 335 8.30 -22.28 -12.96
C PRO A 335 9.67 -22.55 -12.35
N ALA A 336 9.90 -23.74 -11.79
CA ALA A 336 11.20 -24.12 -11.23
C ALA A 336 12.25 -24.40 -12.30
N THR A 337 11.84 -24.59 -13.56
CA THR A 337 12.72 -24.93 -14.69
C THR A 337 13.11 -23.73 -15.55
N VAL A 338 12.42 -22.60 -15.40
CA VAL A 338 12.66 -21.41 -16.21
C VAL A 338 13.64 -20.48 -15.47
N PRO A 339 14.79 -20.11 -16.08
CA PRO A 339 15.67 -19.13 -15.47
C PRO A 339 15.01 -17.75 -15.41
N VAL A 340 15.51 -16.86 -14.55
CA VAL A 340 14.88 -15.54 -14.30
C VAL A 340 14.70 -14.71 -15.58
N ASP A 341 15.58 -14.87 -16.56
CA ASP A 341 15.59 -14.20 -17.87
C ASP A 341 15.00 -15.05 -19.01
N GLY A 342 14.53 -16.27 -18.73
CA GLY A 342 14.02 -17.23 -19.72
C GLY A 342 12.52 -17.14 -20.01
N TRP A 343 11.80 -16.18 -19.43
CA TRP A 343 10.34 -16.14 -19.44
C TRP A 343 9.71 -15.60 -20.73
N GLU A 344 10.46 -14.82 -21.54
CA GLU A 344 9.89 -14.08 -22.68
C GLU A 344 9.17 -14.98 -23.70
N PRO A 345 9.70 -16.14 -24.14
CA PRO A 345 9.00 -16.99 -25.12
C PRO A 345 7.65 -17.52 -24.60
N TYR A 346 7.58 -17.89 -23.32
CA TYR A 346 6.35 -18.37 -22.66
C TYR A 346 5.35 -17.23 -22.50
N ARG A 347 5.84 -16.04 -22.14
CA ARG A 347 5.05 -14.83 -22.01
C ARG A 347 4.40 -14.44 -23.35
N GLU A 348 5.16 -14.46 -24.44
CA GLU A 348 4.63 -14.15 -25.77
C GLU A 348 3.61 -15.19 -26.24
N ALA A 349 3.88 -16.49 -26.03
CA ALA A 349 2.95 -17.56 -26.40
C ALA A 349 1.64 -17.46 -25.62
N ASP A 350 1.73 -17.20 -24.32
CA ASP A 350 0.58 -16.99 -23.45
C ASP A 350 -0.20 -15.72 -23.83
N GLY A 351 0.51 -14.65 -24.17
CA GLY A 351 -0.08 -13.42 -24.68
C GLY A 351 -0.91 -13.64 -25.94
N ARG A 352 -0.37 -14.38 -26.93
CA ARG A 352 -1.10 -14.76 -28.15
C ARG A 352 -2.34 -15.59 -27.83
N HIS A 353 -2.22 -16.54 -26.91
CA HIS A 353 -3.35 -17.37 -26.48
C HIS A 353 -4.47 -16.53 -25.85
N ARG A 354 -4.14 -15.67 -24.88
CA ARG A 354 -5.12 -14.81 -24.21
C ARG A 354 -5.75 -13.79 -25.14
N GLN A 355 -4.96 -13.19 -26.04
CA GLN A 355 -5.48 -12.29 -27.07
C GLN A 355 -6.51 -12.99 -27.98
N ALA A 356 -6.30 -14.26 -28.33
CA ALA A 356 -7.22 -15.02 -29.16
C ALA A 356 -8.52 -15.40 -28.44
N LEU A 357 -8.47 -15.61 -27.12
CA LEU A 357 -9.66 -15.88 -26.30
C LEU A 357 -10.46 -14.61 -25.95
N TRP A 358 -9.80 -13.46 -25.97
CA TRP A 358 -10.43 -12.18 -25.70
C TRP A 358 -11.24 -11.72 -26.92
N HIS A 359 -12.53 -12.08 -26.95
CA HIS A 359 -13.48 -11.65 -27.98
C HIS A 359 -14.58 -10.77 -27.39
N VAL A 360 -14.73 -9.57 -27.92
CA VAL A 360 -15.86 -8.67 -27.65
C VAL A 360 -16.77 -8.72 -28.88
N GLU A 361 -18.00 -9.20 -28.73
CA GLU A 361 -18.99 -9.13 -29.82
C GLU A 361 -19.39 -7.66 -30.08
N ASP A 362 -19.63 -7.34 -31.35
CA ASP A 362 -19.76 -5.96 -31.87
C ASP A 362 -20.95 -5.17 -31.29
N ASP A 363 -21.92 -5.82 -30.65
CA ASP A 363 -23.17 -5.20 -30.19
C ASP A 363 -23.16 -4.78 -28.71
N HIS A 364 -22.16 -5.18 -27.93
CA HIS A 364 -22.10 -4.96 -26.48
C HIS A 364 -23.34 -5.49 -25.71
N GLU A 365 -24.16 -6.35 -26.33
CA GLU A 365 -25.36 -6.96 -25.74
C GLU A 365 -25.29 -8.50 -25.65
N GLY A 366 -24.25 -9.15 -26.18
CA GLY A 366 -23.99 -10.58 -25.96
C GLY A 366 -23.39 -10.90 -24.59
N PRO A 367 -23.55 -12.13 -24.04
CA PRO A 367 -22.92 -12.56 -22.77
C PRO A 367 -21.41 -12.70 -22.98
N THR A 368 -20.73 -11.57 -22.85
CA THR A 368 -19.38 -11.29 -23.34
C THR A 368 -18.39 -11.39 -22.20
N TRP A 369 -17.84 -12.59 -21.95
CA TRP A 369 -16.74 -12.82 -21.00
C TRP A 369 -17.09 -12.53 -19.50
N LEU A 370 -17.67 -11.38 -19.15
CA LEU A 370 -18.31 -10.94 -17.91
C LEU A 370 -19.16 -12.00 -17.21
N ASP A 371 -20.04 -12.69 -17.92
CA ASP A 371 -20.92 -13.71 -17.32
C ASP A 371 -20.16 -14.98 -16.93
N ARG A 372 -19.14 -15.35 -17.71
CA ARG A 372 -18.23 -16.45 -17.36
C ARG A 372 -17.33 -16.04 -16.19
N SER A 373 -16.85 -14.81 -16.24
CA SER A 373 -15.93 -14.20 -15.29
C SER A 373 -16.55 -13.97 -13.92
N LEU A 374 -17.80 -13.48 -13.81
CA LEU A 374 -18.46 -13.29 -12.52
C LEU A 374 -18.77 -14.62 -11.83
N ALA A 375 -19.27 -15.62 -12.58
CA ALA A 375 -19.55 -16.94 -12.03
C ALA A 375 -18.26 -17.66 -11.57
N GLN A 376 -17.19 -17.57 -12.37
CA GLN A 376 -15.89 -18.17 -12.02
C GLN A 376 -15.16 -17.40 -10.92
N LEU A 377 -15.25 -16.08 -10.88
CA LEU A 377 -14.67 -15.25 -9.82
C LEU A 377 -15.39 -15.50 -8.49
N LEU A 378 -16.72 -15.63 -8.49
CA LEU A 378 -17.47 -16.06 -7.30
C LEU A 378 -17.14 -17.50 -6.88
N ALA A 379 -16.92 -18.41 -7.83
CA ALA A 379 -16.53 -19.80 -7.53
C ALA A 379 -15.11 -19.90 -6.99
N SER A 380 -14.13 -19.25 -7.64
CA SER A 380 -12.74 -19.15 -7.20
C SER A 380 -12.65 -18.54 -5.80
N TYR A 381 -13.40 -17.48 -5.54
CA TYR A 381 -13.45 -16.88 -4.20
C TYR A 381 -14.06 -17.80 -3.14
N ARG A 382 -15.04 -18.65 -3.49
CA ARG A 382 -15.53 -19.68 -2.55
C ARG A 382 -14.45 -20.71 -2.26
N THR A 383 -13.79 -21.25 -3.28
CA THR A 383 -12.74 -22.25 -3.11
C THR A 383 -11.57 -21.71 -2.28
N ILE A 384 -11.10 -20.49 -2.57
CA ILE A 384 -9.99 -19.91 -1.79
C ILE A 384 -10.43 -19.62 -0.33
N ALA A 385 -11.68 -19.19 -0.11
CA ALA A 385 -12.20 -19.00 1.24
C ALA A 385 -12.32 -20.33 2.02
N GLU A 386 -12.72 -21.41 1.36
CA GLU A 386 -12.78 -22.76 1.93
C GLU A 386 -11.39 -23.29 2.28
N GLU A 387 -10.42 -23.16 1.37
CA GLU A 387 -9.02 -23.52 1.61
C GLU A 387 -8.41 -22.73 2.77
N TYR A 388 -8.63 -21.41 2.80
CA TYR A 388 -8.16 -20.57 3.90
C TYR A 388 -8.79 -20.96 5.24
N ALA A 389 -10.09 -21.24 5.27
CA ALA A 389 -10.79 -21.68 6.47
C ALA A 389 -10.29 -23.05 6.96
N SER A 390 -9.91 -23.95 6.05
CA SER A 390 -9.36 -25.27 6.37
C SER A 390 -7.90 -25.24 6.88
N SER A 391 -7.18 -24.13 6.65
CA SER A 391 -5.78 -23.94 7.03
C SER A 391 -5.56 -23.28 8.41
N ARG A 392 -6.64 -22.93 9.11
CA ARG A 392 -6.65 -22.38 10.48
C ARG A 392 -7.08 -23.44 11.48
#